data_AF-A0A812XUA1-F1
#
_entry.id   AF-A0A812XUA1-F1
#
_cell.length_a   1.000
_cell.length_b   1.000
_cell.length_c   1.000
_cell.angle_alpha   90.00
_cell.angle_beta   90.00
_cell.angle_gamma   90.00
#
_symmetry.space_group_name_H-M   'P 1'
#
loop_
_entity.id
_entity.type
_entity.pdbx_description
1 polymer ?
#
loop_
_entity_poly.entity_id
_entity_poly.type
_entity_poly.pdbx_seq_one_letter_code
_entity_poly.pdbx_strand_id
1 'polypeptide(L)'
;MKVMRVVGIPAALACELLRGLGAAEDVLEKAMTEVLERAKKLGAESSPMFCGSVGSLPQEVVDDMNMFAVDSGDFGPVLAKFEKKKPLLVSREKLMYYTAVESIKKTHAQPLQKAAARNRTAMVQVLLKASADPAGVDSSDGRQALHHAVSHLNKGMVQMLLESRAPLDVADATSNKATPLYSATTAATQDKLYSSDILEALLKAKANINLPCCSAGSTALHLAASSRHLKVIEQLLRHGALPSARDPEKRTPLHIAVNSAAASEPSFDAERLLLNSQADVNAMDIQGRMPLHYAFVKKEKQLDASPADPVETVTSLCAVEGVRVDVPDEFGATPLLCAARRGATISSLYLSKRGASLQARDKSGNDTLGVALAGGHHQYAITLLSQGAGDVEAPMCHLKRETVEGKTKIVPGPPLSLFREATSHKQLGLSYLLLDHGYPFHGAIQDSLELGEFRLVLTLLSKINPSENAVVQRLDKNRRSLHHALAGFPRQLGPEATEIAEELKRRGVSMASADVHKRWPLHYACANAHTDLSRWLVRQDSSATSQLDEEGQCPAHAVCTR
;
A
#
# COMPACT_ATOMS: atom_id res chain seq x y z
N MET A 1 10.54 -40.99 55.47
CA MET A 1 10.18 -39.81 56.30
C MET A 1 11.07 -38.59 56.08
N LYS A 2 12.40 -38.59 56.28
CA LYS A 2 13.25 -37.41 55.93
C LYS A 2 13.33 -37.12 54.41
N VAL A 3 13.21 -38.14 53.56
CA VAL A 3 13.29 -38.05 52.08
C VAL A 3 12.04 -37.45 51.42
N MET A 4 10.89 -37.43 52.11
CA MET A 4 9.63 -36.87 51.57
C MET A 4 9.53 -35.35 51.75
N ARG A 5 10.59 -34.67 52.22
CA ARG A 5 10.57 -33.23 52.48
C ARG A 5 10.74 -32.34 51.24
N VAL A 6 11.08 -32.90 50.07
CA VAL A 6 11.61 -32.07 48.96
C VAL A 6 10.94 -32.30 47.60
N VAL A 7 9.98 -33.22 47.43
CA VAL A 7 9.50 -33.56 46.09
C VAL A 7 8.00 -33.35 45.94
N GLY A 8 7.62 -32.43 45.05
CA GLY A 8 6.24 -32.14 44.66
C GLY A 8 5.67 -33.24 43.76
N ILE A 9 5.25 -34.35 44.37
CA ILE A 9 4.53 -35.44 43.71
C ILE A 9 3.13 -35.58 44.35
N PRO A 10 2.04 -35.68 43.57
CA PRO A 10 0.71 -35.95 44.11
C PRO A 10 0.64 -37.27 44.89
N ALA A 11 -0.12 -37.28 45.99
CA ALA A 11 -0.23 -38.41 46.92
C ALA A 11 -0.63 -39.74 46.24
N ALA A 12 -1.48 -39.69 45.21
CA ALA A 12 -1.88 -40.87 44.44
C ALA A 12 -0.69 -41.52 43.71
N LEU A 13 0.23 -40.71 43.17
CA LEU A 13 1.43 -41.19 42.47
C LEU A 13 2.47 -41.74 43.45
N ALA A 14 2.60 -41.12 44.63
CA ALA A 14 3.45 -41.66 45.69
C ALA A 14 2.96 -43.04 46.14
N CYS A 15 1.65 -43.25 46.28
CA CYS A 15 1.06 -44.53 46.64
C CYS A 15 1.22 -45.60 45.54
N GLU A 16 1.04 -45.27 44.27
CA GLU A 16 1.25 -46.21 43.16
C GLU A 16 2.73 -46.60 43.01
N LEU A 17 3.66 -45.64 43.16
CA LEU A 17 5.10 -45.90 43.13
C LEU A 17 5.54 -46.78 44.31
N LEU A 18 4.99 -46.56 45.51
CA LEU A 18 5.26 -47.37 46.69
C LEU A 18 4.66 -48.78 46.60
N ARG A 19 3.47 -48.93 46.01
CA ARG A 19 2.90 -50.26 45.69
C ARG A 19 3.74 -50.99 44.64
N GLY A 20 4.22 -50.28 43.61
CA GLY A 20 5.10 -50.84 42.58
C GLY A 20 6.46 -51.30 43.11
N LEU A 21 6.90 -50.76 44.25
CA LEU A 21 8.11 -51.14 44.98
C LEU A 21 7.90 -52.28 46.00
N GLY A 22 6.68 -52.79 46.17
CA GLY A 22 6.36 -53.88 47.09
C GLY A 22 6.38 -53.49 48.57
N ALA A 23 6.13 -52.22 48.90
CA ALA A 23 6.01 -51.78 50.29
C ALA A 23 4.74 -52.34 50.94
N ALA A 24 4.85 -52.77 52.21
CA ALA A 24 3.74 -53.30 52.98
C ALA A 24 2.63 -52.25 53.23
N GLU A 25 1.37 -52.69 53.25
CA GLU A 25 0.19 -51.80 53.30
C GLU A 25 0.16 -50.87 54.52
N ASP A 26 0.71 -51.32 55.64
CA ASP A 26 0.83 -50.59 56.90
C ASP A 26 1.75 -49.36 56.81
N VAL A 27 2.80 -49.43 55.97
CA VAL A 27 3.70 -48.31 55.68
C VAL A 27 3.03 -47.30 54.75
N LEU A 28 2.20 -47.79 53.82
CA LEU A 28 1.41 -46.95 52.90
C LEU A 28 0.32 -46.18 53.65
N GLU A 29 -0.40 -46.83 54.57
CA GLU A 29 -1.46 -46.21 55.38
C GLU A 29 -0.89 -45.16 56.33
N LYS A 30 0.26 -45.42 56.98
CA LYS A 30 0.94 -44.43 57.83
C LYS A 30 1.42 -43.22 57.04
N ALA A 31 1.97 -43.42 55.85
CA ALA A 31 2.37 -42.31 54.99
C ALA A 31 1.16 -41.49 54.50
N MET A 32 0.04 -42.14 54.17
CA MET A 32 -1.20 -41.47 53.75
C MET A 32 -1.84 -40.64 54.88
N THR A 33 -1.92 -41.20 56.09
CA THR A 33 -2.50 -40.54 57.26
C THR A 33 -1.71 -39.30 57.68
N GLU A 34 -0.39 -39.38 57.66
CA GLU A 34 0.49 -38.25 58.02
C GLU A 34 0.48 -37.12 56.96
N VAL A 35 0.33 -37.47 55.68
CA VAL A 35 0.13 -36.51 54.58
C VAL A 35 -1.26 -35.83 54.68
N LEU A 36 -2.30 -36.59 55.03
CA LEU A 36 -3.66 -36.08 55.22
C LEU A 36 -3.78 -35.17 56.47
N GLU A 37 -3.13 -35.50 57.58
CA GLU A 37 -3.09 -34.64 58.78
C GLU A 37 -2.38 -33.31 58.53
N ARG A 38 -1.33 -33.32 57.72
CA ARG A 38 -0.58 -32.11 57.39
C ARG A 38 -1.33 -31.21 56.42
N ALA A 39 -2.11 -31.80 55.50
CA ALA A 39 -3.04 -31.07 54.63
C ALA A 39 -4.14 -30.36 55.44
N LYS A 40 -4.66 -31.03 56.48
CA LYS A 40 -5.66 -30.44 57.40
C LYS A 40 -5.11 -29.29 58.24
N LYS A 41 -3.87 -29.37 58.73
CA LYS A 41 -3.21 -28.29 59.51
C LYS A 41 -2.93 -27.01 58.72
N LEU A 42 -2.84 -27.10 57.39
CA LEU A 42 -2.59 -25.95 56.49
C LEU A 42 -3.89 -25.30 55.97
N GLY A 43 -5.07 -25.71 56.49
CA GLY A 43 -6.35 -25.10 56.14
C GLY A 43 -6.86 -25.40 54.72
N ALA A 44 -6.37 -26.46 54.08
CA ALA A 44 -6.83 -26.87 52.76
C ALA A 44 -8.07 -27.80 52.88
N GLU A 45 -9.27 -27.26 52.73
CA GLU A 45 -10.50 -28.09 52.61
C GLU A 45 -10.61 -28.83 51.26
N SER A 46 -9.63 -28.69 50.35
CA SER A 46 -9.50 -29.59 49.20
C SER A 46 -8.05 -29.73 48.72
N SER A 47 -7.51 -30.94 48.94
CA SER A 47 -6.30 -31.58 48.35
C SER A 47 -4.93 -30.86 48.43
N PRO A 48 -3.86 -31.54 48.92
CA PRO A 48 -2.56 -30.92 49.22
C PRO A 48 -1.74 -30.56 47.97
N MET A 49 -1.04 -29.43 48.04
CA MET A 49 -0.19 -28.82 47.02
C MET A 49 1.29 -28.84 47.44
N PHE A 50 2.21 -29.02 46.49
CA PHE A 50 3.64 -28.67 46.62
C PHE A 50 4.14 -28.03 45.31
N CYS A 51 4.98 -26.99 45.44
CA CYS A 51 5.54 -26.19 44.33
C CYS A 51 7.07 -26.39 44.24
N GLY A 52 7.64 -26.43 43.03
CA GLY A 52 9.11 -26.42 42.81
C GLY A 52 9.48 -26.25 41.33
N SER A 53 10.55 -25.50 41.05
CA SER A 53 11.01 -25.06 39.71
C SER A 53 11.77 -26.14 38.93
N VAL A 54 11.47 -26.28 37.63
CA VAL A 54 12.12 -27.21 36.70
C VAL A 54 13.45 -26.63 36.21
N GLY A 55 14.53 -26.99 36.90
CA GLY A 55 15.89 -26.53 36.60
C GLY A 55 16.94 -27.62 36.80
N SER A 56 16.66 -28.85 36.36
CA SER A 56 17.65 -29.94 36.23
C SER A 56 17.00 -31.18 35.62
N LEU A 57 17.14 -31.38 34.31
CA LEU A 57 16.94 -32.69 33.69
C LEU A 57 18.24 -33.04 32.94
N PRO A 58 18.88 -34.19 33.23
CA PRO A 58 20.10 -34.61 32.54
C PRO A 58 19.80 -34.95 31.08
N GLN A 59 20.69 -34.53 30.19
CA GLN A 59 20.81 -35.03 28.82
C GLN A 59 21.64 -36.31 28.86
N GLU A 60 21.01 -37.48 28.89
CA GLU A 60 21.64 -38.68 28.36
C GLU A 60 20.63 -39.44 27.51
N VAL A 61 21.05 -39.75 26.29
CA VAL A 61 20.34 -40.54 25.29
C VAL A 61 20.67 -41.99 25.59
N VAL A 62 19.65 -42.82 25.82
CA VAL A 62 19.80 -44.28 25.72
C VAL A 62 18.81 -44.75 24.67
N ASP A 63 19.33 -45.50 23.70
CA ASP A 63 18.69 -45.90 22.47
C ASP A 63 17.34 -46.64 22.66
N ASP A 64 16.43 -46.39 21.72
CA ASP A 64 15.21 -47.13 21.35
C ASP A 64 14.09 -47.42 22.36
N MET A 65 14.13 -46.91 23.59
CA MET A 65 12.94 -46.86 24.44
C MET A 65 12.81 -45.50 25.09
N ASN A 66 11.69 -44.83 24.85
CA ASN A 66 11.31 -43.51 25.39
C ASN A 66 11.00 -43.59 26.91
N MET A 67 11.95 -44.12 27.66
CA MET A 67 11.86 -44.54 29.06
C MET A 67 13.07 -43.97 29.79
N PHE A 68 12.84 -43.19 30.83
CA PHE A 68 13.93 -42.77 31.71
C PHE A 68 14.10 -43.84 32.80
N ALA A 69 15.34 -44.33 32.95
CA ALA A 69 15.77 -44.78 34.26
C ALA A 69 15.81 -43.53 35.15
N VAL A 70 15.18 -43.59 36.33
CA VAL A 70 15.42 -42.59 37.36
C VAL A 70 16.84 -42.86 37.87
N ASP A 71 17.85 -42.32 37.19
CA ASP A 71 19.22 -42.43 37.63
C ASP A 71 19.37 -41.67 38.95
N SER A 72 19.63 -42.47 39.99
CA SER A 72 20.28 -42.15 41.25
C SER A 72 20.44 -40.66 41.59
N GLY A 73 19.32 -40.00 41.90
CA GLY A 73 19.33 -38.93 42.90
C GLY A 73 19.25 -39.51 44.32
N ASP A 74 18.78 -38.70 45.27
CA ASP A 74 18.62 -38.93 46.72
C ASP A 74 17.87 -40.20 47.18
N PHE A 75 17.48 -41.09 46.26
CA PHE A 75 16.92 -42.41 46.53
C PHE A 75 17.97 -43.52 46.70
N GLY A 76 19.26 -43.23 46.47
CA GLY A 76 20.38 -44.18 46.63
C GLY A 76 20.37 -45.00 47.94
N PRO A 77 20.12 -44.39 49.12
CA PRO A 77 20.09 -45.12 50.40
C PRO A 77 18.83 -45.98 50.60
N VAL A 78 17.74 -45.69 49.89
CA VAL A 78 16.44 -46.39 50.01
C VAL A 78 16.38 -47.58 49.07
N LEU A 79 16.92 -47.43 47.86
CA LEU A 79 17.00 -48.50 46.85
C LEU A 79 18.07 -49.56 47.20
N ALA A 80 19.04 -49.23 48.06
CA ALA A 80 20.03 -50.19 48.57
C ALA A 80 19.45 -51.29 49.48
N LYS A 81 18.24 -51.12 50.01
CA LYS A 81 17.58 -52.10 50.90
C LYS A 81 16.64 -53.09 50.18
N PHE A 82 16.39 -52.90 48.89
CA PHE A 82 15.56 -53.80 48.10
C PHE A 82 16.45 -54.54 47.09
N GLU A 83 16.74 -55.82 47.36
CA GLU A 83 17.72 -56.67 46.64
C GLU A 83 17.42 -56.93 45.15
N LYS A 84 16.37 -56.33 44.58
CA LYS A 84 16.10 -56.38 43.14
C LYS A 84 15.92 -54.97 42.62
N LYS A 85 16.99 -54.42 42.02
CA LYS A 85 16.97 -53.21 41.20
C LYS A 85 16.04 -53.43 39.99
N LYS A 86 14.74 -53.20 40.17
CA LYS A 86 13.82 -52.98 39.06
C LYS A 86 13.78 -51.47 38.78
N PRO A 87 14.20 -51.00 37.60
CA PRO A 87 14.05 -49.60 37.26
C PRO A 87 12.56 -49.25 37.23
N LEU A 88 12.18 -48.22 38.00
CA LEU A 88 10.85 -47.62 37.94
C LEU A 88 10.73 -46.86 36.61
N LEU A 89 10.26 -47.56 35.60
CA LEU A 89 10.08 -47.03 34.25
C LEU A 89 8.74 -46.29 34.19
N VAL A 90 8.74 -44.97 34.39
CA VAL A 90 7.59 -44.11 34.09
C VAL A 90 7.84 -43.45 32.75
N SER A 91 6.95 -43.65 31.77
CA SER A 91 7.10 -43.02 30.47
C SER A 91 7.07 -41.49 30.62
N ARG A 92 7.98 -40.82 29.90
CA ARG A 92 8.12 -39.35 29.91
C ARG A 92 6.79 -38.63 29.65
N GLU A 93 5.95 -39.26 28.84
CA GLU A 93 4.63 -38.79 28.45
C GLU A 93 3.64 -38.79 29.63
N LYS A 94 3.68 -39.79 30.51
CA LYS A 94 2.83 -39.84 31.72
C LYS A 94 3.25 -38.81 32.77
N LEU A 95 4.54 -38.58 32.98
CA LEU A 95 5.00 -37.56 33.94
C LEU A 95 4.64 -36.15 33.48
N MET A 96 4.75 -35.88 32.16
CA MET A 96 4.27 -34.63 31.56
C MET A 96 2.74 -34.50 31.60
N TYR A 97 2.00 -35.60 31.43
CA TYR A 97 0.54 -35.67 31.56
C TYR A 97 0.08 -35.15 32.94
N TYR A 98 0.64 -35.68 34.03
CA TYR A 98 0.19 -35.32 35.38
C TYR A 98 0.62 -33.92 35.81
N THR A 99 1.83 -33.50 35.48
CA THR A 99 2.29 -32.13 35.74
C THR A 99 1.50 -31.10 34.95
N ALA A 100 1.11 -31.40 33.71
CA ALA A 100 0.23 -30.54 32.93
C ALA A 100 -1.20 -30.50 33.50
N VAL A 101 -1.79 -31.65 33.86
CA VAL A 101 -3.13 -31.71 34.48
C VAL A 101 -3.18 -30.98 35.83
N GLU A 102 -2.13 -31.05 36.65
CA GLU A 102 -2.05 -30.29 37.90
C GLU A 102 -1.81 -28.80 37.67
N SER A 103 -1.01 -28.43 36.66
CA SER A 103 -0.80 -27.03 36.30
C SER A 103 -2.07 -26.38 35.75
N ILE A 104 -2.93 -27.10 35.00
CA ILE A 104 -4.25 -26.63 34.53
C ILE A 104 -5.17 -26.25 35.71
N LYS A 105 -5.07 -26.99 36.83
CA LYS A 105 -5.94 -26.80 38.00
C LYS A 105 -5.48 -25.71 38.97
N LYS A 106 -4.20 -25.32 38.94
CA LYS A 106 -3.56 -24.53 40.00
C LYS A 106 -3.09 -23.14 39.57
N THR A 107 -2.77 -22.98 38.29
CA THR A 107 -2.39 -21.71 37.71
C THR A 107 -3.24 -21.53 36.47
N HIS A 108 -3.67 -20.31 36.16
CA HIS A 108 -4.16 -19.97 34.81
C HIS A 108 -3.04 -20.13 33.73
N ALA A 109 -2.08 -21.03 33.95
CA ALA A 109 -1.07 -21.39 32.97
C ALA A 109 -1.76 -22.12 31.82
N GLN A 110 -1.24 -21.86 30.63
CA GLN A 110 -1.81 -22.21 29.33
C GLN A 110 -1.01 -23.36 28.68
N PRO A 111 -1.04 -24.59 29.24
CA PRO A 111 -0.22 -25.70 28.76
C PRO A 111 -0.66 -26.18 27.39
N LEU A 112 -1.95 -26.03 27.04
CA LEU A 112 -2.46 -26.36 25.71
C LEU A 112 -1.84 -25.47 24.63
N GLN A 113 -1.77 -24.16 24.87
CA GLN A 113 -1.19 -23.15 23.98
C GLN A 113 0.31 -23.40 23.83
N LYS A 114 1.04 -23.64 24.93
CA LYS A 114 2.49 -23.95 24.89
C LYS A 114 2.79 -25.28 24.20
N ALA A 115 1.92 -26.29 24.35
CA ALA A 115 2.06 -27.57 23.63
C ALA A 115 1.82 -27.38 22.13
N ALA A 116 0.81 -26.60 21.75
CA ALA A 116 0.53 -26.24 20.36
C ALA A 116 1.65 -25.38 19.75
N ALA A 117 2.19 -24.40 20.49
CA ALA A 117 3.32 -23.55 20.08
C ALA A 117 4.57 -24.37 19.77
N ARG A 118 4.82 -25.46 20.52
CA ARG A 118 5.91 -26.42 20.27
C ARG A 118 5.57 -27.53 19.28
N ASN A 119 4.41 -27.44 18.62
CA ASN A 119 3.91 -28.42 17.65
C ASN A 119 3.83 -29.86 18.18
N ARG A 120 3.52 -30.05 19.47
CA ARG A 120 3.43 -31.39 20.10
C ARG A 120 2.01 -31.95 20.01
N THR A 121 1.65 -32.51 18.85
CA THR A 121 0.31 -33.07 18.56
C THR A 121 -0.19 -34.06 19.61
N ALA A 122 0.64 -35.02 20.01
CA ALA A 122 0.27 -36.04 21.01
C ALA A 122 -0.06 -35.42 22.38
N MET A 123 0.69 -34.38 22.77
CA MET A 123 0.44 -33.66 24.03
C MET A 123 -0.86 -32.86 23.94
N VAL A 124 -1.14 -32.21 22.81
CA VAL A 124 -2.41 -31.49 22.59
C VAL A 124 -3.59 -32.45 22.67
N GLN A 125 -3.51 -33.63 22.05
CA GLN A 125 -4.56 -34.65 22.11
C GLN A 125 -4.85 -35.09 23.55
N VAL A 126 -3.79 -35.33 24.32
CA VAL A 126 -3.86 -35.68 25.73
C VAL A 126 -4.53 -34.59 26.55
N LEU A 127 -4.15 -33.33 26.36
CA LEU A 127 -4.68 -32.20 27.11
C LEU A 127 -6.16 -31.94 26.78
N LEU A 128 -6.56 -32.08 25.52
CA LEU A 128 -7.96 -31.98 25.11
C LEU A 128 -8.81 -33.10 25.70
N LYS A 129 -8.32 -34.35 25.72
CA LYS A 129 -8.99 -35.47 26.41
C LYS A 129 -9.14 -35.21 27.91
N ALA A 130 -8.21 -34.49 28.52
CA ALA A 130 -8.27 -34.05 29.91
C ALA A 130 -9.16 -32.81 30.12
N SER A 131 -9.98 -32.41 29.14
CA SER A 131 -10.88 -31.26 29.19
C SER A 131 -10.15 -29.91 29.37
N ALA A 132 -8.95 -29.76 28.80
CA ALA A 132 -8.30 -28.46 28.73
C ALA A 132 -9.13 -27.49 27.88
N ASP A 133 -9.30 -26.25 28.37
CA ASP A 133 -10.06 -25.21 27.68
C ASP A 133 -9.37 -24.76 26.37
N PRO A 134 -10.00 -24.99 25.20
CA PRO A 134 -9.44 -24.57 23.92
C PRO A 134 -9.58 -23.06 23.66
N ALA A 135 -10.38 -22.33 24.44
CA ALA A 135 -10.59 -20.89 24.27
C ALA A 135 -9.48 -20.03 24.86
N GLY A 136 -8.63 -20.61 25.72
CA GLY A 136 -7.52 -19.89 26.36
C GLY A 136 -6.57 -19.24 25.34
N VAL A 137 -6.13 -18.02 25.66
CA VAL A 137 -5.18 -17.21 24.86
C VAL A 137 -3.86 -17.10 25.60
N ASP A 138 -2.71 -17.29 24.96
CA ASP A 138 -1.39 -17.16 25.59
C ASP A 138 -1.20 -15.72 26.15
N SER A 139 -0.66 -15.59 27.35
CA SER A 139 -0.42 -14.28 27.98
C SER A 139 0.64 -13.42 27.29
N SER A 140 1.50 -14.01 26.45
CA SER A 140 2.62 -13.32 25.81
C SER A 140 2.27 -12.71 24.44
N ASP A 141 1.57 -13.44 23.58
CA ASP A 141 1.21 -13.02 22.22
C ASP A 141 -0.31 -13.00 21.98
N GLY A 142 -1.12 -13.38 22.98
CA GLY A 142 -2.58 -13.47 22.88
C GLY A 142 -3.06 -14.59 21.97
N ARG A 143 -2.19 -15.52 21.56
CA ARG A 143 -2.55 -16.57 20.60
C ARG A 143 -3.23 -17.75 21.25
N GLN A 144 -4.23 -18.29 20.57
CA GLN A 144 -4.86 -19.55 20.97
C GLN A 144 -4.07 -20.75 20.45
N ALA A 145 -4.35 -21.93 21.01
CA ALA A 145 -3.81 -23.18 20.49
C ALA A 145 -4.09 -23.36 18.98
N LEU A 146 -5.25 -22.88 18.50
CA LEU A 146 -5.61 -22.91 17.09
C LEU A 146 -4.70 -22.03 16.20
N HIS A 147 -4.29 -20.86 16.68
CA HIS A 147 -3.35 -19.99 15.94
C HIS A 147 -2.02 -20.69 15.69
N HIS A 148 -1.47 -21.35 16.72
CA HIS A 148 -0.23 -22.09 16.59
C HIS A 148 -0.39 -23.33 15.70
N ALA A 149 -1.50 -24.06 15.81
CA ALA A 149 -1.77 -25.22 14.98
C ALA A 149 -1.84 -24.85 13.49
N VAL A 150 -2.49 -23.74 13.15
CA VAL A 150 -2.56 -23.21 11.78
C VAL A 150 -1.20 -22.68 11.32
N SER A 151 -0.48 -21.95 12.17
CA SER A 151 0.86 -21.42 11.84
C SER A 151 1.88 -22.52 11.54
N HIS A 152 1.74 -23.69 12.18
CA HIS A 152 2.59 -24.87 11.94
C HIS A 152 2.09 -25.77 10.80
N LEU A 153 0.97 -25.42 10.16
CA LEU A 153 0.32 -26.22 9.12
C LEU A 153 0.01 -27.66 9.53
N ASN A 154 -0.29 -27.87 10.81
CA ASN A 154 -0.54 -29.19 11.37
C ASN A 154 -2.04 -29.54 11.28
N LYS A 155 -2.43 -30.17 10.17
CA LYS A 155 -3.83 -30.58 9.89
C LYS A 155 -4.44 -31.42 11.01
N GLY A 156 -3.70 -32.38 11.57
CA GLY A 156 -4.20 -33.24 12.65
C GLY A 156 -4.46 -32.45 13.93
N MET A 157 -3.58 -31.50 14.28
CA MET A 157 -3.79 -30.62 15.42
C MET A 157 -4.97 -29.67 15.20
N VAL A 158 -5.14 -29.13 13.99
CA VAL A 158 -6.29 -28.29 13.64
C VAL A 158 -7.59 -29.08 13.78
N GLN A 159 -7.69 -30.30 13.22
CA GLN A 159 -8.89 -31.13 13.32
C GLN A 159 -9.27 -31.42 14.79
N MET A 160 -8.31 -31.80 15.63
CA MET A 160 -8.57 -32.04 17.05
C MET A 160 -9.09 -30.79 17.79
N LEU A 161 -8.57 -29.60 17.45
CA LEU A 161 -9.02 -28.34 18.05
C LEU A 161 -10.39 -27.88 17.53
N LEU A 162 -10.73 -28.21 16.28
CA LEU A 162 -12.06 -27.95 15.72
C LEU A 162 -13.11 -28.87 16.34
N GLU A 163 -12.78 -30.16 16.53
CA GLU A 163 -13.64 -31.14 17.21
C GLU A 163 -13.92 -30.74 18.66
N SER A 164 -12.97 -30.12 19.34
CA SER A 164 -13.15 -29.60 20.70
C SER A 164 -13.86 -28.24 20.77
N ARG A 165 -14.39 -27.73 19.64
CA ARG A 165 -15.09 -26.44 19.53
C ARG A 165 -14.25 -25.24 19.97
N ALA A 166 -12.96 -25.23 19.61
CA ALA A 166 -12.13 -24.04 19.79
C ALA A 166 -12.78 -22.84 19.09
N PRO A 167 -12.78 -21.65 19.71
CA PRO A 167 -13.29 -20.44 19.06
C PRO A 167 -12.42 -20.09 17.85
N LEU A 168 -13.06 -19.75 16.73
CA LEU A 168 -12.42 -19.63 15.42
C LEU A 168 -12.02 -18.20 15.06
N ASP A 169 -12.69 -17.21 15.67
CA ASP A 169 -12.65 -15.81 15.24
C ASP A 169 -11.91 -14.90 16.23
N VAL A 170 -11.16 -15.47 17.17
CA VAL A 170 -10.41 -14.68 18.16
C VAL A 170 -9.17 -14.11 17.48
N ALA A 171 -8.99 -12.79 17.59
CA ALA A 171 -7.77 -12.13 17.15
C ALA A 171 -6.67 -12.29 18.20
N ASP A 172 -5.45 -12.54 17.75
CA ASP A 172 -4.28 -12.51 18.63
C ASP A 172 -4.01 -11.09 19.19
N ALA A 173 -3.19 -11.00 20.23
CA ALA A 173 -2.81 -9.73 20.85
C ALA A 173 -1.57 -9.11 20.19
N THR A 174 -1.13 -9.63 19.05
CA THR A 174 0.01 -9.08 18.31
C THR A 174 -0.40 -7.75 17.64
N SER A 175 0.60 -7.01 17.15
CA SER A 175 0.35 -5.78 16.38
C SER A 175 -0.55 -5.98 15.16
N ASN A 176 -0.59 -7.20 14.62
CA ASN A 176 -1.38 -7.53 13.45
C ASN A 176 -2.81 -8.00 13.77
N LYS A 177 -3.16 -8.23 15.05
CA LYS A 177 -4.48 -8.74 15.49
C LYS A 177 -4.97 -9.89 14.60
N ALA A 178 -4.09 -10.84 14.34
CA ALA A 178 -4.31 -11.88 13.34
C ALA A 178 -5.30 -12.92 13.89
N THR A 179 -6.29 -13.28 13.09
CA THR A 179 -7.19 -14.41 13.37
C THR A 179 -6.59 -15.74 12.89
N PRO A 180 -7.09 -16.90 13.32
CA PRO A 180 -6.71 -18.20 12.73
C PRO A 180 -6.95 -18.23 11.21
N LEU A 181 -8.04 -17.61 10.75
CA LEU A 181 -8.37 -17.49 9.33
C LEU A 181 -7.32 -16.65 8.56
N TYR A 182 -6.77 -15.59 9.16
CA TYR A 182 -5.67 -14.82 8.58
C TYR A 182 -4.45 -15.69 8.33
N SER A 183 -4.01 -16.45 9.34
CA SER A 183 -2.83 -17.32 9.25
C SER A 183 -3.03 -18.43 8.21
N ALA A 184 -4.24 -18.99 8.12
CA ALA A 184 -4.57 -19.99 7.11
C ALA A 184 -4.58 -19.39 5.70
N THR A 185 -5.20 -18.22 5.52
CA THR A 185 -5.28 -17.52 4.23
C THR A 185 -3.90 -17.13 3.74
N THR A 186 -3.07 -16.53 4.60
CA THR A 186 -1.70 -16.12 4.25
C THR A 186 -0.79 -17.30 3.90
N ALA A 187 -0.95 -18.44 4.59
CA ALA A 187 -0.23 -19.65 4.24
C ALA A 187 -0.73 -20.27 2.92
N ALA A 188 -2.05 -20.22 2.67
CA ALA A 188 -2.66 -20.69 1.44
C ALA A 188 -2.25 -19.85 0.22
N THR A 189 -2.11 -18.53 0.39
CA THR A 189 -1.58 -17.63 -0.63
C THR A 189 -0.06 -17.71 -0.79
N GLN A 190 0.63 -18.61 -0.10
CA GLN A 190 2.05 -18.88 -0.34
C GLN A 190 2.25 -20.27 -0.93
N ASP A 191 1.16 -20.91 -1.39
CA ASP A 191 1.11 -22.29 -1.92
C ASP A 191 1.87 -23.30 -1.04
N LYS A 192 1.83 -23.11 0.28
CA LYS A 192 2.45 -24.05 1.21
C LYS A 192 1.69 -25.37 1.22
N LEU A 193 2.40 -26.49 1.29
CA LEU A 193 1.80 -27.82 1.35
C LEU A 193 0.78 -27.91 2.50
N TYR A 194 -0.41 -28.48 2.25
CA TYR A 194 -1.53 -28.65 3.20
C TYR A 194 -2.26 -27.37 3.66
N SER A 195 -1.89 -26.19 3.18
CA SER A 195 -2.52 -24.93 3.57
C SER A 195 -3.98 -24.79 3.09
N SER A 196 -4.30 -25.24 1.87
CA SER A 196 -5.67 -25.22 1.33
C SER A 196 -6.61 -26.12 2.13
N ASP A 197 -6.15 -27.30 2.58
CA ASP A 197 -6.91 -28.21 3.45
C ASP A 197 -7.25 -27.57 4.80
N ILE A 198 -6.29 -26.83 5.38
CA ILE A 198 -6.48 -26.16 6.67
C ILE A 198 -7.46 -25.01 6.54
N LEU A 199 -7.35 -24.23 5.47
CA LEU A 199 -8.33 -23.21 5.13
C LEU A 199 -9.72 -23.85 4.95
N GLU A 200 -9.82 -24.95 4.22
CA GLU A 200 -11.09 -25.67 4.00
C GLU A 200 -11.68 -26.18 5.32
N ALA A 201 -10.86 -26.71 6.22
CA ALA A 201 -11.30 -27.18 7.53
C ALA A 201 -11.88 -26.03 8.38
N LEU A 202 -11.23 -24.87 8.39
CA LEU A 202 -11.72 -23.68 9.11
C LEU A 202 -13.03 -23.15 8.51
N LEU A 203 -13.13 -23.12 7.17
CA LEU A 203 -14.34 -22.68 6.47
C LEU A 203 -15.51 -23.64 6.70
N LYS A 204 -15.27 -24.96 6.69
CA LYS A 204 -16.28 -25.98 7.03
C LYS A 204 -16.74 -25.88 8.48
N ALA A 205 -15.85 -25.49 9.38
CA ALA A 205 -16.16 -25.23 10.79
C ALA A 205 -16.96 -23.93 11.01
N LYS A 206 -17.35 -23.22 9.94
CA LYS A 206 -18.10 -21.96 9.97
C LYS A 206 -17.36 -20.80 10.65
N ALA A 207 -16.03 -20.73 10.50
CA ALA A 207 -15.28 -19.52 10.83
C ALA A 207 -15.89 -18.32 10.09
N ASN A 208 -15.95 -17.15 10.73
CA ASN A 208 -16.61 -15.99 10.14
C ASN A 208 -15.71 -15.30 9.11
N ILE A 209 -15.98 -15.62 7.84
CA ILE A 209 -15.15 -15.22 6.68
C ILE A 209 -15.15 -13.70 6.45
N ASN A 210 -16.20 -13.01 6.89
CA ASN A 210 -16.44 -11.61 6.61
C ASN A 210 -15.90 -10.68 7.71
N LEU A 211 -15.34 -11.23 8.79
CA LEU A 211 -14.70 -10.41 9.82
C LEU A 211 -13.34 -9.88 9.35
N PRO A 212 -12.93 -8.70 9.87
CA PRO A 212 -11.57 -8.23 9.75
C PRO A 212 -10.61 -9.26 10.34
N CYS A 213 -9.68 -9.75 9.53
CA CYS A 213 -8.78 -10.83 9.93
C CYS A 213 -7.41 -10.32 10.41
N CYS A 214 -7.14 -9.02 10.25
CA CYS A 214 -5.93 -8.34 10.72
C CYS A 214 -6.18 -6.86 11.10
N SER A 215 -5.16 -6.21 11.66
CA SER A 215 -5.20 -4.82 12.13
C SER A 215 -5.42 -3.79 11.03
N ALA A 216 -5.11 -4.14 9.76
CA ALA A 216 -5.45 -3.32 8.61
C ALA A 216 -6.97 -3.27 8.32
N GLY A 217 -7.78 -4.07 9.02
CA GLY A 217 -9.23 -4.14 8.84
C GLY A 217 -9.67 -4.93 7.60
N SER A 218 -8.73 -5.59 6.92
CA SER A 218 -8.97 -6.41 5.73
C SER A 218 -9.65 -7.73 6.08
N THR A 219 -10.57 -8.20 5.24
CA THR A 219 -11.12 -9.57 5.32
C THR A 219 -10.19 -10.58 4.67
N ALA A 220 -10.45 -11.88 4.85
CA ALA A 220 -9.67 -12.94 4.18
C ALA A 220 -9.68 -12.78 2.65
N LEU A 221 -10.80 -12.35 2.06
CA LEU A 221 -10.92 -12.13 0.62
C LEU A 221 -10.05 -10.97 0.12
N HIS A 222 -9.88 -9.91 0.91
CA HIS A 222 -8.97 -8.81 0.59
C HIS A 222 -7.50 -9.30 0.51
N LEU A 223 -7.08 -10.20 1.40
CA LEU A 223 -5.73 -10.76 1.39
C LEU A 223 -5.50 -11.68 0.19
N ALA A 224 -6.48 -12.53 -0.11
CA ALA A 224 -6.44 -13.41 -1.29
C ALA A 224 -6.40 -12.60 -2.59
N ALA A 225 -7.15 -11.49 -2.65
CA ALA A 225 -7.10 -10.55 -3.77
C ALA A 225 -5.74 -9.83 -3.87
N SER A 226 -5.16 -9.43 -2.74
CA SER A 226 -3.84 -8.77 -2.70
C SER A 226 -2.72 -9.64 -3.23
N SER A 227 -2.79 -10.95 -3.00
CA SER A 227 -1.81 -11.93 -3.44
C SER A 227 -2.17 -12.56 -4.80
N ARG A 228 -3.36 -12.27 -5.34
CA ARG A 228 -3.88 -12.76 -6.62
C ARG A 228 -3.96 -14.30 -6.72
N HIS A 229 -4.08 -15.01 -5.60
CA HIS A 229 -4.22 -16.48 -5.61
C HIS A 229 -5.65 -16.91 -5.93
N LEU A 230 -5.88 -17.26 -7.20
CA LEU A 230 -7.19 -17.61 -7.77
C LEU A 230 -7.91 -18.72 -6.99
N LYS A 231 -7.19 -19.80 -6.63
CA LYS A 231 -7.78 -20.94 -5.90
C LYS A 231 -8.32 -20.53 -4.53
N VAL A 232 -7.60 -19.66 -3.82
CA VAL A 232 -8.00 -19.16 -2.49
C VAL A 232 -9.19 -18.22 -2.62
N ILE A 233 -9.19 -17.33 -3.63
CA ILE A 233 -10.32 -16.45 -3.95
C ILE A 233 -11.59 -17.29 -4.20
N GLU A 234 -11.49 -18.28 -5.09
CA GLU A 234 -12.61 -19.16 -5.44
C GLU A 234 -13.11 -19.94 -4.22
N GLN A 235 -12.20 -20.48 -3.41
CA GLN A 235 -12.55 -21.20 -2.19
C GLN A 235 -13.31 -20.30 -1.19
N LEU A 236 -12.83 -19.08 -0.94
CA LEU A 236 -13.49 -18.14 -0.04
C LEU A 236 -14.88 -17.74 -0.55
N LEU A 237 -15.02 -17.46 -1.85
CA LEU A 237 -16.30 -17.08 -2.48
C LEU A 237 -17.33 -18.22 -2.40
N ARG A 238 -16.91 -19.46 -2.67
CA ARG A 238 -17.78 -20.66 -2.54
C ARG A 238 -18.32 -20.85 -1.13
N HIS A 239 -17.59 -20.42 -0.11
CA HIS A 239 -17.99 -20.50 1.29
C HIS A 239 -18.76 -19.26 1.80
N GLY A 240 -19.12 -18.32 0.93
CA GLY A 240 -19.96 -17.16 1.27
C GLY A 240 -19.20 -15.91 1.70
N ALA A 241 -17.93 -15.76 1.28
CA ALA A 241 -17.23 -14.49 1.40
C ALA A 241 -17.97 -13.40 0.61
N LEU A 242 -18.15 -12.23 1.22
CA LEU A 242 -18.78 -11.10 0.57
C LEU A 242 -17.80 -10.45 -0.44
N PRO A 243 -18.10 -10.49 -1.75
CA PRO A 243 -17.21 -9.97 -2.80
C PRO A 243 -17.04 -8.44 -2.74
N SER A 244 -18.01 -7.76 -2.12
CA SER A 244 -18.06 -6.30 -1.94
C SER A 244 -17.83 -5.88 -0.48
N ALA A 245 -17.20 -6.74 0.34
CA ALA A 245 -16.79 -6.37 1.69
C ALA A 245 -15.91 -5.11 1.66
N ARG A 246 -16.01 -4.24 2.66
CA ARG A 246 -15.26 -2.99 2.70
C ARG A 246 -14.27 -2.99 3.85
N ASP A 247 -13.03 -2.65 3.55
CA ASP A 247 -11.99 -2.37 4.56
C ASP A 247 -12.18 -0.96 5.19
N PRO A 248 -11.33 -0.53 6.15
CA PRO A 248 -11.42 0.79 6.76
C PRO A 248 -11.26 1.97 5.79
N GLU A 249 -10.57 1.76 4.67
CA GLU A 249 -10.44 2.72 3.56
C GLU A 249 -11.62 2.63 2.57
N LYS A 250 -12.69 1.89 2.92
CA LYS A 250 -13.86 1.57 2.09
C LYS A 250 -13.55 0.83 0.79
N ARG A 251 -12.34 0.27 0.66
CA ARG A 251 -11.93 -0.48 -0.51
C ARG A 251 -12.55 -1.86 -0.47
N THR A 252 -12.86 -2.39 -1.65
CA THR A 252 -13.34 -3.76 -1.83
C THR A 252 -12.21 -4.68 -2.26
N PRO A 253 -12.37 -6.02 -2.18
CA PRO A 253 -11.40 -6.96 -2.73
C PRO A 253 -11.05 -6.68 -4.19
N LEU A 254 -12.01 -6.20 -4.99
CA LEU A 254 -11.78 -5.82 -6.38
C LEU A 254 -10.81 -4.64 -6.53
N HIS A 255 -10.89 -3.61 -5.67
CA HIS A 255 -9.90 -2.53 -5.65
C HIS A 255 -8.50 -3.05 -5.40
N ILE A 256 -8.36 -3.99 -4.45
CA ILE A 256 -7.07 -4.56 -4.07
C ILE A 256 -6.54 -5.46 -5.19
N ALA A 257 -7.37 -6.29 -5.80
CA ALA A 257 -6.96 -7.15 -6.92
C ALA A 257 -6.35 -6.30 -8.06
N VAL A 258 -7.08 -5.27 -8.50
CA VAL A 258 -6.63 -4.36 -9.58
C VAL A 258 -5.32 -3.65 -9.20
N ASN A 259 -5.21 -3.16 -7.96
CA ASN A 259 -4.01 -2.47 -7.49
C ASN A 259 -2.76 -3.38 -7.39
N SER A 260 -2.97 -4.66 -7.08
CA SER A 260 -1.92 -5.67 -6.97
C SER A 260 -1.50 -6.26 -8.31
N ALA A 261 -2.18 -5.92 -9.42
CA ALA A 261 -1.76 -6.34 -10.74
C ALA A 261 -0.38 -5.74 -11.08
N ALA A 262 0.64 -6.59 -11.14
CA ALA A 262 1.95 -6.20 -11.66
C ALA A 262 1.87 -6.14 -13.18
N ALA A 263 2.52 -5.14 -13.79
CA ALA A 263 2.61 -5.04 -15.25
C ALA A 263 3.32 -6.24 -15.91
N SER A 264 4.09 -7.01 -15.13
CA SER A 264 4.77 -8.23 -15.57
C SER A 264 3.87 -9.47 -15.55
N GLU A 265 2.75 -9.43 -14.83
CA GLU A 265 1.82 -10.56 -14.69
C GLU A 265 0.43 -10.13 -15.17
N PRO A 266 0.16 -10.21 -16.48
CA PRO A 266 -1.09 -9.76 -17.09
C PRO A 266 -2.29 -10.67 -16.79
N SER A 267 -2.21 -11.55 -15.79
CA SER A 267 -3.38 -12.31 -15.36
C SER A 267 -4.39 -11.32 -14.79
N PHE A 268 -5.61 -11.33 -15.31
CA PHE A 268 -6.79 -10.58 -14.83
C PHE A 268 -7.85 -11.53 -14.25
N ASP A 269 -7.45 -12.78 -13.98
CA ASP A 269 -8.37 -13.84 -13.59
C ASP A 269 -8.97 -13.59 -12.21
N ALA A 270 -8.23 -12.93 -11.31
CA ALA A 270 -8.71 -12.56 -9.99
C ALA A 270 -9.88 -11.56 -10.09
N GLU A 271 -9.75 -10.56 -10.96
CA GLU A 271 -10.79 -9.58 -11.26
C GLU A 271 -12.01 -10.26 -11.87
N ARG A 272 -11.82 -11.14 -12.87
CA ARG A 272 -12.92 -11.88 -13.48
C ARG A 272 -13.66 -12.76 -12.48
N LEU A 273 -12.96 -13.47 -11.60
CA LEU A 273 -13.58 -14.30 -10.56
C LEU A 273 -14.43 -13.46 -9.60
N LEU A 274 -13.92 -12.31 -9.17
CA LEU A 274 -14.65 -11.39 -8.29
C LEU A 274 -15.88 -10.81 -9.00
N LEU A 275 -15.75 -10.37 -10.26
CA LEU A 275 -16.87 -9.83 -11.05
C LEU A 275 -17.94 -10.88 -11.33
N ASN A 276 -17.55 -12.11 -11.68
CA ASN A 276 -18.46 -13.24 -11.85
C ASN A 276 -19.23 -13.57 -10.56
N SER A 277 -18.65 -13.22 -9.41
CA SER A 277 -19.27 -13.39 -8.11
C SER A 277 -20.06 -12.16 -7.65
N GLN A 278 -20.45 -11.27 -8.57
CA GLN A 278 -21.23 -10.05 -8.30
C GLN A 278 -20.52 -9.02 -7.41
N ALA A 279 -19.18 -8.89 -7.53
CA ALA A 279 -18.47 -7.76 -6.94
C ALA A 279 -18.96 -6.42 -7.52
N ASP A 280 -19.14 -5.43 -6.66
CA ASP A 280 -19.53 -4.08 -7.07
C ASP A 280 -18.36 -3.37 -7.75
N VAL A 281 -18.46 -3.22 -9.08
CA VAL A 281 -17.47 -2.56 -9.93
C VAL A 281 -17.47 -1.04 -9.78
N ASN A 282 -18.54 -0.45 -9.22
CA ASN A 282 -18.69 0.99 -9.01
C ASN A 282 -18.49 1.39 -7.54
N ALA A 283 -18.06 0.46 -6.68
CA ALA A 283 -17.78 0.74 -5.28
C ALA A 283 -16.72 1.86 -5.16
N MET A 284 -16.91 2.79 -4.22
CA MET A 284 -15.98 3.90 -4.02
C MET A 284 -15.22 3.76 -2.70
N ASP A 285 -13.91 3.99 -2.75
CA ASP A 285 -13.05 4.13 -1.57
C ASP A 285 -13.28 5.47 -0.84
N ILE A 286 -12.52 5.74 0.22
CA ILE A 286 -12.57 7.01 0.96
C ILE A 286 -12.21 8.25 0.12
N GLN A 287 -11.45 8.08 -0.96
CA GLN A 287 -11.03 9.13 -1.90
C GLN A 287 -11.97 9.23 -3.11
N GLY A 288 -13.13 8.55 -3.09
CA GLY A 288 -14.08 8.54 -4.20
C GLY A 288 -13.60 7.73 -5.42
N ARG A 289 -12.53 6.95 -5.30
CA ARG A 289 -11.98 6.15 -6.39
C ARG A 289 -12.73 4.83 -6.49
N MET A 290 -13.08 4.49 -7.72
CA MET A 290 -13.58 3.17 -8.12
C MET A 290 -12.44 2.20 -8.45
N PRO A 291 -12.67 0.88 -8.54
CA PRO A 291 -11.67 -0.09 -9.01
C PRO A 291 -11.05 0.30 -10.36
N LEU A 292 -11.80 0.92 -11.26
CA LEU A 292 -11.30 1.41 -12.55
C LEU A 292 -10.20 2.48 -12.41
N HIS A 293 -10.24 3.32 -11.38
CA HIS A 293 -9.16 4.29 -11.11
C HIS A 293 -7.86 3.60 -10.69
N TYR A 294 -7.96 2.50 -9.93
CA TYR A 294 -6.82 1.73 -9.45
C TYR A 294 -6.07 0.99 -10.57
N ALA A 295 -6.66 0.86 -11.76
CA ALA A 295 -5.95 0.35 -12.93
C ALA A 295 -4.78 1.28 -13.32
N PHE A 296 -4.93 2.59 -13.08
CA PHE A 296 -3.95 3.60 -13.46
C PHE A 296 -3.15 4.14 -12.26
N VAL A 297 -3.74 4.13 -11.05
CA VAL A 297 -3.13 4.67 -9.81
C VAL A 297 -2.84 3.54 -8.83
N LYS A 298 -1.58 3.39 -8.40
CA LYS A 298 -1.20 2.41 -7.38
C LYS A 298 -1.21 2.99 -5.96
N LYS A 299 -1.52 2.15 -4.96
CA LYS A 299 -1.53 2.55 -3.53
C LYS A 299 -0.15 2.99 -3.03
N GLU A 300 0.90 2.25 -3.39
CA GLU A 300 2.27 2.52 -2.93
C GLU A 300 2.93 3.67 -3.71
N LYS A 301 2.41 3.97 -4.91
CA LYS A 301 2.89 5.04 -5.77
C LYS A 301 1.70 5.70 -6.47
N GLN A 302 1.33 6.94 -6.10
CA GLN A 302 0.24 7.64 -6.79
C GLN A 302 0.54 7.90 -8.29
N LEU A 303 1.79 7.72 -8.73
CA LEU A 303 2.17 7.57 -10.13
C LEU A 303 2.83 6.22 -10.30
N ASP A 304 2.16 5.28 -10.98
CA ASP A 304 2.83 4.09 -11.47
C ASP A 304 3.64 4.48 -12.71
N ALA A 305 4.98 4.44 -12.60
CA ALA A 305 5.87 4.67 -13.74
C ALA A 305 5.99 3.43 -14.64
N SER A 306 5.17 2.40 -14.41
CA SER A 306 5.14 1.24 -15.29
C SER A 306 4.70 1.66 -16.70
N PRO A 307 5.52 1.38 -17.73
CA PRO A 307 5.25 1.77 -19.11
C PRO A 307 4.14 0.93 -19.75
N ALA A 308 3.67 -0.15 -19.09
CA ALA A 308 2.65 -1.02 -19.63
C ALA A 308 1.25 -0.43 -19.43
N ASP A 309 0.45 -0.48 -20.49
CA ASP A 309 -0.96 -0.11 -20.49
C ASP A 309 -1.82 -1.26 -19.93
N PRO A 310 -2.66 -1.05 -18.89
CA PRO A 310 -3.48 -2.10 -18.27
C PRO A 310 -4.74 -2.45 -19.09
N VAL A 311 -4.58 -2.73 -20.38
CA VAL A 311 -5.70 -2.89 -21.34
C VAL A 311 -6.66 -3.99 -20.92
N GLU A 312 -6.15 -5.15 -20.51
CA GLU A 312 -6.96 -6.32 -20.18
C GLU A 312 -7.75 -6.12 -18.89
N THR A 313 -7.17 -5.45 -17.90
CA THR A 313 -7.84 -5.09 -16.64
C THR A 313 -8.98 -4.12 -16.91
N VAL A 314 -8.72 -3.06 -17.69
CA VAL A 314 -9.75 -2.07 -18.07
C VAL A 314 -10.85 -2.73 -18.90
N THR A 315 -10.49 -3.58 -19.85
CA THR A 315 -11.46 -4.31 -20.70
C THR A 315 -12.34 -5.23 -19.86
N SER A 316 -11.76 -5.95 -18.90
CA SER A 316 -12.49 -6.87 -18.02
C SER A 316 -13.43 -6.13 -17.07
N LEU A 317 -13.00 -5.00 -16.49
CA LEU A 317 -13.86 -4.17 -15.65
C LEU A 317 -15.02 -3.59 -16.46
N CYS A 318 -14.75 -3.02 -17.64
CA CYS A 318 -15.76 -2.45 -18.53
C CYS A 318 -16.61 -3.49 -19.28
N ALA A 319 -16.32 -4.79 -19.14
CA ALA A 319 -17.16 -5.86 -19.71
C ALA A 319 -18.47 -6.01 -18.94
N VAL A 320 -18.51 -5.58 -17.67
CA VAL A 320 -19.71 -5.62 -16.84
C VAL A 320 -20.66 -4.49 -17.22
N GLU A 321 -21.95 -4.80 -17.35
CA GLU A 321 -22.97 -3.81 -17.63
C GLU A 321 -23.13 -2.82 -16.46
N GLY A 322 -23.31 -1.53 -16.78
CA GLY A 322 -23.54 -0.49 -15.77
C GLY A 322 -22.27 0.08 -15.11
N VAL A 323 -21.08 -0.23 -15.63
CA VAL A 323 -19.82 0.41 -15.19
C VAL A 323 -19.86 1.90 -15.51
N ARG A 324 -19.66 2.74 -14.50
CA ARG A 324 -19.57 4.19 -14.68
C ARG A 324 -18.13 4.54 -15.05
N VAL A 325 -17.93 5.13 -16.23
CA VAL A 325 -16.58 5.47 -16.74
C VAL A 325 -16.13 6.89 -16.39
N ASP A 326 -17.07 7.78 -16.07
CA ASP A 326 -16.85 9.23 -15.86
C ASP A 326 -17.06 9.67 -14.40
N VAL A 327 -16.78 8.80 -13.44
CA VAL A 327 -16.87 9.19 -12.02
C VAL A 327 -15.59 9.90 -11.61
N PRO A 328 -15.64 11.15 -11.14
CA PRO A 328 -14.46 11.82 -10.62
C PRO A 328 -14.11 11.34 -9.21
N ASP A 329 -12.81 11.23 -8.93
CA ASP A 329 -12.27 11.02 -7.59
C ASP A 329 -12.28 12.32 -6.74
N GLU A 330 -11.69 12.28 -5.54
CA GLU A 330 -11.58 13.44 -4.65
C GLU A 330 -10.79 14.61 -5.25
N PHE A 331 -9.98 14.39 -6.27
CA PHE A 331 -9.22 15.42 -6.99
C PHE A 331 -9.95 15.89 -8.25
N GLY A 332 -11.15 15.39 -8.52
CA GLY A 332 -11.87 15.65 -9.77
C GLY A 332 -11.33 14.84 -10.96
N ALA A 333 -10.37 13.94 -10.75
CA ALA A 333 -9.80 13.15 -11.81
C ALA A 333 -10.72 11.97 -12.13
N THR A 334 -11.15 11.87 -13.39
CA THR A 334 -11.85 10.69 -13.91
C THR A 334 -10.85 9.57 -14.22
N PRO A 335 -11.31 8.33 -14.40
CA PRO A 335 -10.44 7.23 -14.84
C PRO A 335 -9.67 7.57 -16.12
N LEU A 336 -10.27 8.32 -17.05
CA LEU A 336 -9.63 8.79 -18.27
C LEU A 336 -8.47 9.77 -17.99
N LEU A 337 -8.65 10.72 -17.06
CA LEU A 337 -7.58 11.62 -16.61
C LEU A 337 -6.45 10.85 -15.92
N CYS A 338 -6.77 9.83 -15.12
CA CYS A 338 -5.76 8.94 -14.53
C CYS A 338 -4.99 8.15 -15.59
N ALA A 339 -5.67 7.63 -16.62
CA ALA A 339 -5.04 6.95 -17.76
C ALA A 339 -4.10 7.89 -18.51
N ALA A 340 -4.51 9.14 -18.72
CA ALA A 340 -3.71 10.16 -19.38
C ALA A 340 -2.42 10.49 -18.63
N ARG A 341 -2.49 10.58 -17.30
CA ARG A 341 -1.33 10.84 -16.44
C ARG A 341 -0.28 9.74 -16.54
N ARG A 342 -0.74 8.49 -16.70
CA ARG A 342 0.11 7.31 -16.86
C ARG A 342 0.62 7.12 -18.30
N GLY A 343 -0.05 7.69 -19.29
CA GLY A 343 0.25 7.46 -20.71
C GLY A 343 -0.38 6.18 -21.28
N ALA A 344 -1.42 5.66 -20.62
CA ALA A 344 -2.14 4.46 -21.03
C ALA A 344 -3.05 4.76 -22.24
N THR A 345 -2.43 4.81 -23.43
CA THR A 345 -3.06 5.25 -24.67
C THR A 345 -4.22 4.34 -25.08
N ILE A 346 -4.00 3.02 -25.13
CA ILE A 346 -4.99 2.05 -25.60
C ILE A 346 -6.18 2.01 -24.64
N SER A 347 -5.92 1.94 -23.33
CA SER A 347 -6.99 1.98 -22.32
C SER A 347 -7.79 3.28 -22.39
N SER A 348 -7.13 4.42 -22.59
CA SER A 348 -7.82 5.70 -22.73
C SER A 348 -8.72 5.73 -23.97
N LEU A 349 -8.21 5.30 -25.14
CA LEU A 349 -9.00 5.21 -26.36
C LEU A 349 -10.21 4.28 -26.20
N TYR A 350 -10.03 3.19 -25.46
CA TYR A 350 -11.12 2.27 -25.14
C TYR A 350 -12.17 2.89 -24.21
N LEU A 351 -11.74 3.62 -23.18
CA LEU A 351 -12.65 4.36 -22.28
C LEU A 351 -13.44 5.44 -23.02
N SER A 352 -12.78 6.18 -23.92
CA SER A 352 -13.43 7.17 -24.80
C SER A 352 -14.52 6.52 -25.65
N LYS A 353 -14.25 5.35 -26.27
CA LYS A 353 -15.26 4.56 -26.99
C LYS A 353 -16.42 4.08 -26.11
N ARG A 354 -16.19 3.90 -24.81
CA ARG A 354 -17.21 3.53 -23.81
C ARG A 354 -17.98 4.74 -23.26
N GLY A 355 -17.76 5.94 -23.82
CA GLY A 355 -18.48 7.15 -23.47
C GLY A 355 -17.81 8.01 -22.40
N ALA A 356 -16.52 7.79 -22.11
CA ALA A 356 -15.77 8.66 -21.21
C ALA A 356 -15.52 10.03 -21.86
N SER A 357 -15.78 11.10 -21.12
CA SER A 357 -15.66 12.47 -21.63
C SER A 357 -14.20 12.92 -21.73
N LEU A 358 -13.78 13.24 -22.95
CA LEU A 358 -12.48 13.85 -23.26
C LEU A 358 -12.36 15.31 -22.81
N GLN A 359 -13.47 15.91 -22.36
CA GLN A 359 -13.54 17.30 -21.90
C GLN A 359 -13.60 17.40 -20.37
N ALA A 360 -13.50 16.27 -19.66
CA ALA A 360 -13.45 16.26 -18.21
C ALA A 360 -12.22 17.04 -17.70
N ARG A 361 -12.43 17.87 -16.67
CA ARG A 361 -11.38 18.64 -16.02
C ARG A 361 -11.24 18.22 -14.56
N ASP A 362 -10.00 18.12 -14.09
CA ASP A 362 -9.72 17.92 -12.67
C ASP A 362 -9.96 19.22 -11.85
N LYS A 363 -9.83 19.14 -10.52
CA LYS A 363 -9.96 20.33 -9.64
C LYS A 363 -8.90 21.39 -9.88
N SER A 364 -7.79 21.06 -10.55
CA SER A 364 -6.75 22.00 -10.96
C SER A 364 -7.05 22.65 -12.32
N GLY A 365 -8.15 22.28 -12.98
CA GLY A 365 -8.55 22.77 -14.28
C GLY A 365 -7.89 22.06 -15.46
N ASN A 366 -7.10 21.01 -15.21
CA ASN A 366 -6.43 20.26 -16.27
C ASN A 366 -7.42 19.37 -17.00
N ASP A 367 -7.40 19.43 -18.32
CA ASP A 367 -8.11 18.49 -19.19
C ASP A 367 -7.24 17.27 -19.52
N THR A 368 -7.78 16.35 -20.34
CA THR A 368 -7.09 15.09 -20.67
C THR A 368 -5.80 15.33 -21.46
N LEU A 369 -5.78 16.35 -22.32
CA LEU A 369 -4.62 16.75 -23.11
C LEU A 369 -3.53 17.35 -22.22
N GLY A 370 -3.87 18.29 -21.35
CA GLY A 370 -2.95 18.91 -20.40
C GLY A 370 -2.33 17.91 -19.43
N VAL A 371 -3.12 16.94 -18.92
CA VAL A 371 -2.58 15.88 -18.07
C VAL A 371 -1.62 14.96 -18.83
N ALA A 372 -1.90 14.64 -20.10
CA ALA A 372 -1.01 13.83 -20.93
C ALA A 372 0.33 14.53 -21.19
N LEU A 373 0.30 15.83 -21.49
CA LEU A 373 1.50 16.65 -21.71
C LEU A 373 2.30 16.85 -20.43
N ALA A 374 1.65 17.12 -19.30
CA ALA A 374 2.31 17.22 -18.01
C ALA A 374 3.00 15.90 -17.61
N GLY A 375 2.45 14.76 -18.04
CA GLY A 375 3.07 13.43 -17.88
C GLY A 375 4.20 13.11 -18.87
N GLY A 376 4.44 13.97 -19.87
CA GLY A 376 5.44 13.74 -20.93
C GLY A 376 5.00 12.75 -22.01
N HIS A 377 3.70 12.45 -22.12
CA HIS A 377 3.16 11.43 -23.04
C HIS A 377 2.80 12.03 -24.40
N HIS A 378 3.81 12.51 -25.12
CA HIS A 378 3.65 13.27 -26.37
C HIS A 378 2.90 12.51 -27.47
N GLN A 379 3.22 11.22 -27.67
CA GLN A 379 2.55 10.40 -28.68
C GLN A 379 1.06 10.26 -28.40
N TYR A 380 0.71 10.13 -27.12
CA TYR A 380 -0.67 10.06 -26.68
C TYR A 380 -1.37 11.41 -26.86
N ALA A 381 -0.70 12.53 -26.55
CA ALA A 381 -1.23 13.87 -26.81
C ALA A 381 -1.55 14.11 -28.31
N ILE A 382 -0.69 13.62 -29.22
CA ILE A 382 -0.97 13.65 -30.67
C ILE A 382 -2.24 12.87 -31.01
N THR A 383 -2.42 11.68 -30.41
CA THR A 383 -3.64 10.88 -30.64
C THR A 383 -4.89 11.52 -30.04
N LEU A 384 -4.77 12.28 -28.96
CA LEU A 384 -5.88 13.03 -28.37
C LEU A 384 -6.29 14.21 -29.26
N LEU A 385 -5.32 14.97 -29.77
CA LEU A 385 -5.58 16.08 -30.70
C LEU A 385 -6.27 15.60 -31.98
N SER A 386 -5.84 14.48 -32.55
CA SER A 386 -6.49 13.92 -33.74
C SER A 386 -7.93 13.44 -33.50
N GLN A 387 -8.30 13.16 -32.24
CA GLN A 387 -9.68 12.88 -31.84
C GLN A 387 -10.49 14.14 -31.49
N GLY A 388 -9.91 15.33 -31.62
CA GLY A 388 -10.54 16.59 -31.23
C GLY A 388 -10.68 16.74 -29.71
N ALA A 389 -9.81 16.08 -28.94
CA ALA A 389 -9.85 16.12 -27.48
C ALA A 389 -9.13 17.37 -26.93
N GLY A 390 -9.73 17.97 -25.91
CA GLY A 390 -9.11 19.03 -25.11
C GLY A 390 -9.33 20.45 -25.64
N ASP A 391 -9.17 21.41 -24.74
CA ASP A 391 -9.18 22.83 -25.03
C ASP A 391 -7.72 23.26 -25.16
N VAL A 392 -7.26 23.51 -26.39
CA VAL A 392 -5.85 23.83 -26.65
C VAL A 392 -5.39 25.12 -25.94
N GLU A 393 -6.32 26.02 -25.60
CA GLU A 393 -6.01 27.26 -24.89
C GLU A 393 -6.02 27.10 -23.36
N ALA A 394 -6.57 25.99 -22.84
CA ALA A 394 -6.66 25.78 -21.40
C ALA A 394 -5.25 25.64 -20.80
N PRO A 395 -4.92 26.41 -19.75
CA PRO A 395 -3.65 26.26 -19.07
C PRO A 395 -3.62 24.93 -18.31
N MET A 396 -2.46 24.29 -18.31
CA MET A 396 -2.16 23.09 -17.52
C MET A 396 -1.36 23.44 -16.27
N CYS A 397 -1.56 22.69 -15.19
CA CYS A 397 -0.86 22.82 -13.92
C CYS A 397 -0.17 21.50 -13.59
N HIS A 398 1.16 21.54 -13.40
CA HIS A 398 1.90 20.39 -12.87
C HIS A 398 1.51 20.13 -11.42
N LEU A 399 1.08 18.91 -11.10
CA LEU A 399 0.78 18.54 -9.71
C LEU A 399 2.08 18.28 -8.94
N LYS A 400 2.37 19.11 -7.94
CA LYS A 400 3.55 18.96 -7.07
C LYS A 400 3.16 18.34 -5.74
N ARG A 401 4.03 17.49 -5.19
CA ARG A 401 3.88 16.96 -3.83
C ARG A 401 4.62 17.85 -2.85
N GLU A 402 3.90 18.38 -1.88
CA GLU A 402 4.46 19.10 -0.75
C GLU A 402 4.16 18.33 0.53
N THR A 403 5.21 17.98 1.28
CA THR A 403 5.06 17.38 2.61
C THR A 403 4.93 18.50 3.62
N VAL A 404 3.72 18.67 4.18
CA VAL A 404 3.46 19.61 5.28
C VAL A 404 3.06 18.80 6.50
N GLU A 405 3.82 18.92 7.60
CA GLU A 405 3.53 18.25 8.88
C GLU A 405 3.38 16.71 8.78
N GLY A 406 4.23 16.06 7.96
CA GLY A 406 4.18 14.61 7.76
C GLY A 406 3.02 14.11 6.90
N LYS A 407 2.15 15.00 6.39
CA LYS A 407 1.13 14.68 5.40
C LYS A 407 1.56 15.19 4.03
N THR A 408 1.61 14.28 3.05
CA THR A 408 1.81 14.65 1.64
C THR A 408 0.54 15.30 1.11
N LYS A 409 0.58 16.61 0.83
CA LYS A 409 -0.46 17.33 0.09
C LYS A 409 -0.01 17.50 -1.36
N ILE A 410 -0.96 17.37 -2.28
CA ILE A 410 -0.72 17.66 -3.69
C ILE A 410 -1.20 19.09 -3.91
N VAL A 411 -0.29 19.95 -4.38
CA VAL A 411 -0.57 21.36 -4.66
C VAL A 411 -0.36 21.60 -6.16
N PRO A 412 -1.30 22.26 -6.86
CA PRO A 412 -1.09 22.62 -8.25
C PRO A 412 0.05 23.62 -8.37
N GLY A 413 0.96 23.37 -9.31
CA GLY A 413 2.00 24.30 -9.71
C GLY A 413 1.45 25.49 -10.50
N PRO A 414 2.32 26.38 -10.99
CA PRO A 414 1.89 27.52 -11.79
C PRO A 414 1.20 27.04 -13.08
N PRO A 415 0.18 27.76 -13.57
CA PRO A 415 -0.44 27.48 -14.86
C PRO A 415 0.58 27.71 -15.99
N LEU A 416 0.73 26.73 -16.85
CA LEU A 416 1.58 26.74 -18.03
C LEU A 416 0.71 26.51 -19.27
N SER A 417 1.11 27.06 -20.41
CA SER A 417 0.46 26.74 -21.68
C SER A 417 0.91 25.38 -22.19
N LEU A 418 0.02 24.70 -22.92
CA LEU A 418 0.32 23.41 -23.57
C LEU A 418 1.48 23.56 -24.57
N PHE A 419 1.51 24.68 -25.30
CA PHE A 419 2.55 24.98 -26.28
C PHE A 419 3.93 25.14 -25.63
N ARG A 420 4.00 25.83 -24.48
CA ARG A 420 5.25 25.98 -23.72
C ARG A 420 5.78 24.63 -23.26
N GLU A 421 4.92 23.76 -22.73
CA GLU A 421 5.34 22.44 -22.28
C GLU A 421 5.88 21.61 -23.46
N ALA A 422 5.13 21.51 -24.56
CA ALA A 422 5.54 20.77 -25.75
C ALA A 422 6.89 21.26 -26.32
N THR A 423 7.08 22.58 -26.35
CA THR A 423 8.32 23.21 -26.83
C THR A 423 9.48 22.96 -25.86
N SER A 424 9.23 23.01 -24.54
CA SER A 424 10.25 22.74 -23.53
C SER A 424 10.83 21.31 -23.61
N HIS A 425 9.99 20.34 -24.01
CA HIS A 425 10.40 18.95 -24.28
C HIS A 425 10.90 18.71 -25.72
N LYS A 426 11.13 19.78 -26.48
CA LYS A 426 11.62 19.76 -27.87
C LYS A 426 10.72 19.00 -28.86
N GLN A 427 9.42 18.93 -28.59
CA GLN A 427 8.43 18.26 -29.45
C GLN A 427 7.81 19.24 -30.45
N LEU A 428 8.64 19.72 -31.39
CA LEU A 428 8.21 20.71 -32.39
C LEU A 428 7.01 20.25 -33.22
N GLY A 429 6.92 18.96 -33.57
CA GLY A 429 5.77 18.43 -34.31
C GLY A 429 4.45 18.58 -33.56
N LEU A 430 4.46 18.35 -32.25
CA LEU A 430 3.30 18.57 -31.39
C LEU A 430 2.98 20.06 -31.24
N SER A 431 4.00 20.93 -31.12
CA SER A 431 3.81 22.39 -31.09
C SER A 431 3.13 22.89 -32.37
N TYR A 432 3.50 22.38 -33.55
CA TYR A 432 2.82 22.71 -34.81
C TYR A 432 1.39 22.17 -34.87
N LEU A 433 1.16 20.94 -34.41
CA LEU A 433 -0.20 20.38 -34.34
C LEU A 433 -1.10 21.22 -33.43
N LEU A 434 -0.61 21.72 -32.30
CA LEU A 434 -1.37 22.62 -31.44
C LEU A 434 -1.82 23.89 -32.18
N LEU A 435 -0.95 24.47 -33.03
CA LEU A 435 -1.31 25.63 -33.86
C LEU A 435 -2.37 25.28 -34.90
N ASP A 436 -2.24 24.14 -35.58
CA ASP A 436 -3.23 23.66 -36.56
C ASP A 436 -4.61 23.43 -35.92
N HIS A 437 -4.62 23.00 -34.65
CA HIS A 437 -5.83 22.82 -33.84
C HIS A 437 -6.34 24.10 -33.15
N GLY A 438 -5.79 25.27 -33.48
CA GLY A 438 -6.33 26.57 -33.09
C GLY A 438 -5.64 27.26 -31.92
N TYR A 439 -4.48 26.78 -31.47
CA TYR A 439 -3.70 27.50 -30.44
C TYR A 439 -3.28 28.90 -30.95
N PRO A 440 -3.42 29.97 -30.14
CA PRO A 440 -3.17 31.33 -30.59
C PRO A 440 -1.69 31.57 -30.94
N PHE A 441 -1.43 31.97 -32.18
CA PHE A 441 -0.08 32.31 -32.67
C PHE A 441 0.65 33.34 -31.80
N HIS A 442 -0.07 34.33 -31.26
CA HIS A 442 0.52 35.31 -30.35
C HIS A 442 1.11 34.65 -29.09
N GLY A 443 0.33 33.76 -28.46
CA GLY A 443 0.76 33.01 -27.28
C GLY A 443 1.93 32.09 -27.60
N ALA A 444 1.92 31.43 -28.77
CA ALA A 444 3.03 30.57 -29.19
C ALA A 444 4.35 31.34 -29.36
N ILE A 445 4.29 32.55 -29.93
CA ILE A 445 5.48 33.41 -30.06
C ILE A 445 5.96 33.87 -28.68
N GLN A 446 5.05 34.28 -27.79
CA GLN A 446 5.40 34.69 -26.43
C GLN A 446 6.07 33.53 -25.67
N ASP A 447 5.46 32.34 -25.68
CA ASP A 447 6.00 31.14 -25.02
C ASP A 447 7.38 30.77 -25.57
N SER A 448 7.56 30.83 -26.90
CA SER A 448 8.84 30.54 -27.56
C SER A 448 9.93 31.55 -27.17
N LEU A 449 9.58 32.84 -27.04
CA LEU A 449 10.49 33.90 -26.59
C LEU A 449 10.92 33.69 -25.13
N GLU A 450 9.96 33.35 -24.26
CA GLU A 450 10.25 33.09 -22.84
C GLU A 450 11.13 31.85 -22.63
N LEU A 451 11.02 30.84 -23.51
CA LEU A 451 11.87 29.66 -23.52
C LEU A 451 13.25 29.91 -24.15
N GLY A 452 13.40 30.97 -24.95
CA GLY A 452 14.63 31.28 -25.70
C GLY A 452 14.78 30.53 -27.02
N GLU A 453 13.70 29.99 -27.58
CA GLU A 453 13.70 29.27 -28.86
C GLU A 453 13.58 30.26 -30.04
N PHE A 454 14.60 31.11 -30.21
CA PHE A 454 14.58 32.23 -31.17
C PHE A 454 14.40 31.80 -32.63
N ARG A 455 14.95 30.63 -33.01
CA ARG A 455 14.75 30.08 -34.37
C ARG A 455 13.31 29.69 -34.63
N LEU A 456 12.63 29.14 -33.63
CA LEU A 456 11.21 28.83 -33.72
C LEU A 456 10.40 30.12 -33.88
N VAL A 457 10.73 31.17 -33.14
CA VAL A 457 10.08 32.49 -33.27
C VAL A 457 10.19 33.04 -34.69
N LEU A 458 11.38 33.05 -35.30
CA LEU A 458 11.56 33.49 -36.69
C LEU A 458 10.74 32.64 -37.66
N THR A 459 10.69 31.32 -37.42
CA THR A 459 9.88 30.41 -38.24
C THR A 459 8.38 30.72 -38.10
N LEU A 460 7.87 30.92 -36.88
CA LEU A 460 6.47 31.28 -36.64
C LEU A 460 6.12 32.63 -37.26
N LEU A 461 6.99 33.63 -37.13
CA LEU A 461 6.80 34.93 -37.78
C LEU A 461 6.74 34.78 -39.30
N SER A 462 7.63 33.98 -39.90
CA SER A 462 7.62 33.74 -41.35
C SER A 462 6.32 33.11 -41.87
N LYS A 463 5.58 32.39 -41.02
CA LYS A 463 4.31 31.73 -41.37
C LYS A 463 3.10 32.66 -41.28
N ILE A 464 3.18 33.75 -40.51
CA ILE A 464 2.08 34.69 -40.35
C ILE A 464 2.00 35.58 -41.59
N ASN A 465 0.83 35.61 -42.22
CA ASN A 465 0.58 36.49 -43.37
C ASN A 465 0.59 37.96 -42.92
N PRO A 466 1.09 38.91 -43.75
CA PRO A 466 1.07 40.33 -43.41
C PRO A 466 -0.33 40.90 -43.12
N SER A 467 -1.38 40.29 -43.69
CA SER A 467 -2.78 40.63 -43.41
C SER A 467 -3.22 40.32 -41.97
N GLU A 468 -2.50 39.43 -41.28
CA GLU A 468 -2.80 38.96 -39.92
C GLU A 468 -1.89 39.59 -38.86
N ASN A 469 -1.15 40.66 -39.22
CA ASN A 469 -0.24 41.35 -38.30
C ASN A 469 -0.91 41.84 -37.00
N ALA A 470 -2.23 42.03 -37.01
CA ALA A 470 -3.01 42.33 -35.81
C ALA A 470 -2.83 41.27 -34.70
N VAL A 471 -2.55 40.02 -35.03
CA VAL A 471 -2.30 38.93 -34.05
C VAL A 471 -1.00 39.20 -33.29
N VAL A 472 0.04 39.64 -33.98
CA VAL A 472 1.37 39.90 -33.40
C VAL A 472 1.36 41.18 -32.54
N GLN A 473 0.46 42.12 -32.84
CA GLN A 473 0.29 43.39 -32.13
C GLN A 473 -0.56 43.27 -30.85
N ARG A 474 -1.14 42.10 -30.55
CA ARG A 474 -1.86 41.88 -29.29
C ARG A 474 -0.94 42.14 -28.09
N LEU A 475 -1.53 42.61 -27.01
CA LEU A 475 -0.85 42.79 -25.74
C LEU A 475 -1.29 41.69 -24.78
N ASP A 476 -0.36 41.21 -23.97
CA ASP A 476 -0.66 40.27 -22.88
C ASP A 476 -1.50 40.96 -21.78
N LYS A 477 -1.99 40.20 -20.80
CA LYS A 477 -2.78 40.65 -19.63
C LYS A 477 -2.12 41.80 -18.88
N ASN A 478 -0.78 41.85 -18.87
CA ASN A 478 0.02 42.92 -18.26
C ASN A 478 0.31 44.08 -19.21
N ARG A 479 -0.43 44.21 -20.33
CA ARG A 479 -0.20 45.19 -21.41
C ARG A 479 1.19 45.12 -22.04
N ARG A 480 1.85 43.96 -21.97
CA ARG A 480 3.19 43.74 -22.54
C ARG A 480 3.08 43.36 -24.01
N SER A 481 3.91 44.00 -24.84
CA SER A 481 4.12 43.62 -26.24
C SER A 481 5.19 42.53 -26.37
N LEU A 482 5.29 41.88 -27.52
CA LEU A 482 6.33 40.86 -27.78
C LEU A 482 7.77 41.42 -27.64
N HIS A 483 7.98 42.72 -27.85
CA HIS A 483 9.25 43.38 -27.55
C HIS A 483 9.60 43.34 -26.06
N HIS A 484 8.61 43.42 -25.16
CA HIS A 484 8.83 43.26 -23.72
C HIS A 484 9.21 41.83 -23.37
N ALA A 485 8.56 40.83 -24.00
CA ALA A 485 8.89 39.42 -23.79
C ALA A 485 10.33 39.10 -24.23
N LEU A 486 10.75 39.61 -25.41
CA LEU A 486 12.12 39.46 -25.92
C LEU A 486 13.14 40.13 -24.99
N ALA A 487 12.89 41.37 -24.56
CA ALA A 487 13.79 42.10 -23.66
C ALA A 487 13.81 41.54 -22.23
N GLY A 488 12.72 40.91 -21.80
CA GLY A 488 12.56 40.29 -20.49
C GLY A 488 13.28 38.94 -20.33
N PHE A 489 13.83 38.38 -21.41
CA PHE A 489 14.53 37.10 -21.36
C PHE A 489 15.75 37.16 -20.42
N PRO A 490 15.89 36.25 -19.43
CA PRO A 490 16.84 36.42 -18.33
C PRO A 490 18.29 36.03 -18.66
N ARG A 491 18.53 35.26 -19.73
CA ARG A 491 19.86 34.80 -20.16
C ARG A 491 20.37 35.66 -21.32
N GLN A 492 21.67 35.60 -21.64
CA GLN A 492 22.24 36.34 -22.76
C GLN A 492 21.51 36.02 -24.07
N LEU A 493 21.17 37.08 -24.81
CA LEU A 493 20.56 36.98 -26.13
C LEU A 493 21.62 36.71 -27.20
N GLY A 494 21.29 35.85 -28.16
CA GLY A 494 22.07 35.65 -29.38
C GLY A 494 21.82 36.74 -30.43
N PRO A 495 22.57 36.74 -31.55
CA PRO A 495 22.38 37.68 -32.65
C PRO A 495 20.98 37.57 -33.29
N GLU A 496 20.31 36.42 -33.15
CA GLU A 496 18.94 36.24 -33.64
C GLU A 496 17.93 37.18 -32.96
N ALA A 497 18.22 37.68 -31.76
CA ALA A 497 17.30 38.55 -31.04
C ALA A 497 17.10 39.90 -31.73
N THR A 498 18.16 40.46 -32.32
CA THR A 498 18.04 41.71 -33.10
C THR A 498 17.27 41.51 -34.40
N GLU A 499 17.42 40.35 -35.04
CA GLU A 499 16.66 39.98 -36.23
C GLU A 499 15.16 39.85 -35.91
N ILE A 500 14.83 39.21 -34.79
CA ILE A 500 13.45 39.12 -34.30
C ILE A 500 12.89 40.52 -34.02
N ALA A 501 13.65 41.39 -33.34
CA ALA A 501 13.20 42.76 -33.04
C ALA A 501 12.92 43.57 -34.32
N GLU A 502 13.76 43.43 -35.35
CA GLU A 502 13.52 44.06 -36.66
C GLU A 502 12.27 43.53 -37.36
N GLU A 503 12.05 42.22 -37.32
CA GLU A 503 10.86 41.60 -37.91
C GLU A 503 9.57 42.01 -37.17
N LEU A 504 9.59 42.05 -35.84
CA LEU A 504 8.47 42.54 -35.02
C LEU A 504 8.15 44.00 -35.33
N LYS A 505 9.18 44.85 -35.50
CA LYS A 505 9.00 46.24 -35.93
C LYS A 505 8.38 46.34 -37.32
N ARG A 506 8.86 45.54 -38.29
CA ARG A 506 8.31 45.49 -39.66
C ARG A 506 6.82 45.15 -39.67
N ARG A 507 6.37 44.33 -38.71
CA ARG A 507 4.96 43.93 -38.51
C ARG A 507 4.14 44.90 -37.67
N GLY A 508 4.71 46.03 -37.27
CA GLY A 508 4.02 47.11 -36.59
C GLY A 508 3.79 46.88 -35.09
N VAL A 509 4.55 45.98 -34.45
CA VAL A 509 4.46 45.80 -32.98
C VAL A 509 5.00 47.04 -32.29
N SER A 510 4.18 47.64 -31.40
CA SER A 510 4.58 48.85 -30.68
C SER A 510 5.79 48.60 -29.76
N MET A 511 6.77 49.49 -29.86
CA MET A 511 7.93 49.58 -28.97
C MET A 511 7.75 50.67 -27.90
N ALA A 512 6.82 51.61 -28.14
CA ALA A 512 6.56 52.77 -27.28
C ALA A 512 5.42 52.53 -26.26
N SER A 513 4.77 51.36 -26.31
CA SER A 513 3.76 50.97 -25.32
C SER A 513 4.44 50.62 -24.00
N ALA A 514 4.02 51.26 -22.91
CA ALA A 514 4.44 50.86 -21.56
C ALA A 514 3.53 49.74 -21.02
N ASP A 515 4.10 48.86 -20.19
CA ASP A 515 3.32 47.87 -19.46
C ASP A 515 2.54 48.48 -18.28
N VAL A 516 1.87 47.66 -17.47
CA VAL A 516 1.10 48.12 -16.30
C VAL A 516 1.96 48.92 -15.32
N HIS A 517 3.26 48.64 -15.21
CA HIS A 517 4.20 49.33 -14.32
C HIS A 517 4.89 50.54 -14.98
N LYS A 518 4.34 50.99 -16.12
CA LYS A 518 4.98 51.99 -16.97
C LYS A 518 6.42 51.60 -17.32
N ARG A 519 6.70 50.30 -17.53
CA ARG A 519 8.01 49.85 -18.02
C ARG A 519 7.93 49.63 -19.52
N TRP A 520 8.92 50.19 -20.22
CA TRP A 520 9.10 50.01 -21.67
C TRP A 520 10.09 48.87 -21.94
N PRO A 521 10.13 48.31 -23.17
CA PRO A 521 11.06 47.23 -23.52
C PRO A 521 12.53 47.56 -23.20
N LEU A 522 12.92 48.83 -23.31
CA LEU A 522 14.27 49.30 -23.00
C LEU A 522 14.63 49.12 -21.52
N HIS A 523 13.68 49.29 -20.59
CA HIS A 523 13.92 49.05 -19.16
C HIS A 523 14.31 47.61 -18.90
N TYR A 524 13.61 46.65 -19.53
CA TYR A 524 13.91 45.22 -19.43
C TYR A 524 15.25 44.86 -20.09
N ALA A 525 15.53 45.40 -21.28
CA ALA A 525 16.78 45.13 -21.99
C ALA A 525 18.00 45.62 -21.21
N CYS A 526 17.90 46.81 -20.61
CA CYS A 526 18.91 47.38 -19.71
C CYS A 526 19.05 46.56 -18.42
N ALA A 527 17.93 46.25 -17.76
CA ALA A 527 17.93 45.44 -16.54
C ALA A 527 18.51 44.04 -16.76
N ASN A 528 18.41 43.47 -17.96
CA ASN A 528 18.97 42.17 -18.32
C ASN A 528 20.37 42.21 -18.96
N ALA A 529 20.97 43.40 -19.09
CA ALA A 529 22.26 43.62 -19.75
C ALA A 529 22.34 43.17 -21.22
N HIS A 530 21.23 43.28 -21.96
CA HIS A 530 21.16 42.97 -23.39
C HIS A 530 21.73 44.11 -24.23
N THR A 531 23.06 44.15 -24.40
CA THR A 531 23.75 45.29 -25.00
C THR A 531 23.33 45.58 -26.45
N ASP A 532 23.27 44.54 -27.30
CA ASP A 532 22.92 44.68 -28.72
C ASP A 532 21.47 45.12 -28.91
N LEU A 533 20.55 44.49 -28.18
CA LEU A 533 19.13 44.86 -28.20
C LEU A 533 18.91 46.28 -27.63
N SER A 534 19.62 46.66 -26.57
CA SER A 534 19.53 48.02 -25.99
C SER A 534 20.03 49.07 -26.97
N ARG A 535 21.18 48.83 -27.63
CA ARG A 535 21.69 49.73 -28.68
C ARG A 535 20.71 49.83 -29.85
N TRP A 536 20.10 48.72 -30.24
CA TRP A 536 19.08 48.72 -31.28
C TRP A 536 17.84 49.54 -30.87
N LEU A 537 17.29 49.31 -29.68
CA LEU A 537 16.11 50.02 -29.17
C LEU A 537 16.34 51.55 -29.10
N VAL A 538 17.49 51.98 -28.58
CA VAL A 538 17.86 53.41 -28.50
C VAL A 538 17.99 54.06 -29.88
N ARG A 539 18.48 53.32 -30.89
CA ARG A 539 18.53 53.82 -32.28
C ARG A 539 17.15 54.02 -32.88
N GLN A 540 16.16 53.23 -32.46
CA GLN A 540 14.79 53.34 -32.98
C GLN A 540 13.98 54.41 -32.27
N ASP A 541 14.13 54.54 -30.96
CA ASP A 541 13.44 55.54 -30.14
C ASP A 541 14.38 56.10 -29.06
N SER A 542 14.95 57.27 -29.35
CA SER A 542 15.84 57.96 -28.41
C SER A 542 15.09 58.50 -27.19
N SER A 543 13.79 58.76 -27.32
CA SER A 543 12.96 59.30 -26.23
C SER A 543 12.69 58.29 -25.12
N ALA A 544 12.83 56.99 -25.41
CA ALA A 544 12.67 55.92 -24.43
C ALA A 544 13.75 55.94 -23.32
N THR A 545 14.88 56.62 -23.53
CA THR A 545 15.99 56.69 -22.56
C THR A 545 15.69 57.55 -21.34
N SER A 546 14.79 58.53 -21.46
CA SER A 546 14.41 59.46 -20.39
C SER A 546 13.07 59.12 -19.73
N GLN A 547 12.40 58.07 -20.18
CA GLN A 547 11.14 57.61 -19.61
C GLN A 547 11.37 57.01 -18.22
N LEU A 548 10.45 57.30 -17.30
CA LEU A 548 10.49 56.86 -15.92
C LEU A 548 9.41 55.81 -15.69
N ASP A 549 9.76 54.71 -15.05
CA ASP A 549 8.79 53.73 -14.59
C ASP A 549 8.01 54.21 -13.35
N GLU A 550 7.10 53.39 -12.82
CA GLU A 550 6.34 53.73 -11.61
C GLU A 550 7.20 54.00 -10.37
N GLU A 551 8.41 53.45 -10.31
CA GLU A 551 9.38 53.64 -9.22
C GLU A 551 10.27 54.88 -9.43
N GLY A 552 10.07 55.61 -10.53
CA GLY A 552 10.88 56.78 -10.90
C GLY A 552 12.26 56.41 -11.45
N GLN A 553 12.46 55.17 -11.89
CA GLN A 553 13.71 54.70 -12.47
C GLN A 553 13.68 54.86 -13.99
N CYS A 554 14.73 55.44 -14.55
CA CYS A 554 14.97 55.39 -16.00
C CYS A 554 15.80 54.15 -16.39
N PRO A 555 15.84 53.75 -17.67
CA PRO A 555 16.61 52.57 -18.10
C PRO A 555 18.08 52.61 -17.72
N ALA A 556 18.70 53.79 -17.63
CA ALA A 556 20.09 53.94 -17.19
C ALA A 556 20.27 53.56 -15.70
N HIS A 557 19.28 53.83 -14.85
CA HIS A 557 19.31 53.38 -13.45
C HIS A 557 19.35 51.85 -13.37
N ALA A 558 18.57 51.15 -14.21
CA ALA A 558 18.56 49.70 -14.27
C ALA A 558 19.92 49.10 -14.69
N VAL A 559 20.68 49.80 -15.55
CA VAL A 559 22.05 49.43 -15.89
C VAL A 559 23.00 49.65 -14.71
N CYS A 560 22.84 50.74 -13.96
CA CYS A 560 23.71 51.05 -12.82
C CYS A 560 23.45 50.14 -11.60
N THR A 561 22.24 49.61 -11.46
CA THR A 561 21.86 48.73 -10.33
C THR A 561 22.35 47.28 -10.46
N ARG A 562 22.68 46.84 -11.69
CA ARG A 562 23.12 45.47 -11.99
C ARG A 562 24.61 45.46 -12.28
#